data_AF-A0A2M9P849-F1
#
_entry.id   AF-A0A2M9P849-F1
#
_cell.length_a   1.000
_cell.length_b   1.000
_cell.length_c   1.000
_cell.angle_alpha   90.00
_cell.angle_beta   90.00
_cell.angle_gamma   90.00
#
_symmetry.space_group_name_H-M   'P 1'
#
loop_
_entity.id
_entity.type
_entity.pdbx_description
1 polymer ?
#
loop_
_entity_poly.entity_id
_entity_poly.type
_entity_poly.pdbx_seq_one_letter_code
_entity_poly.pdbx_strand_id
1 'polypeptide(L)' 'RCLEIQRPYLGRVEAHYTDWTPIATRWAQFAEEIDETDPWQFQNVLAT' A
#
# COMPACT_ATOMS: atom_id res chain seq x y z
N ARG A 1 -14.08 -18.17 12.41
CA ARG A 1 -15.32 -17.98 13.22
C ARG A 1 -15.79 -16.53 13.27
N CYS A 2 -14.93 -15.53 13.52
CA CYS A 2 -15.37 -14.13 13.63
C CYS A 2 -15.98 -13.55 12.33
N LEU A 3 -15.27 -13.64 11.19
CA LEU A 3 -15.76 -13.09 9.91
C LEU A 3 -17.02 -13.77 9.37
N GLU A 4 -17.27 -15.03 9.75
CA GLU A 4 -18.49 -15.77 9.41
C GLU A 4 -19.72 -15.09 10.00
N ILE A 5 -19.62 -14.66 11.27
CA ILE A 5 -20.69 -13.97 12.01
C ILE A 5 -20.82 -12.51 11.54
N GLN A 6 -19.71 -11.84 11.25
CA GLN A 6 -19.70 -10.42 10.92
C GLN A 6 -20.11 -10.11 9.47
N ARG A 7 -19.90 -11.04 8.53
CA ARG A 7 -20.10 -10.84 7.08
C ARG A 7 -21.43 -10.18 6.68
N PRO A 8 -22.60 -10.55 7.24
CA PRO A 8 -23.88 -9.92 6.88
C PRO A 8 -23.94 -8.42 7.17
N TYR A 9 -23.08 -7.90 8.06
CA TYR A 9 -23.09 -6.50 8.52
C TYR A 9 -22.00 -5.62 7.90
N LEU A 10 -21.05 -6.20 7.16
CA LEU A 10 -19.93 -5.46 6.57
C LEU A 10 -20.22 -4.92 5.17
N GLY A 11 -21.42 -5.17 4.63
CA GLY A 11 -21.75 -4.85 3.25
C GLY A 11 -20.93 -5.68 2.25
N ARG A 12 -20.45 -5.04 1.18
CA ARG A 12 -19.60 -5.68 0.16
C ARG A 12 -18.16 -5.74 0.67
N VAL A 13 -17.68 -6.96 0.93
CA VAL A 13 -16.27 -7.23 1.27
C VAL A 13 -15.56 -7.70 0.02
N GLU A 14 -14.71 -6.86 -0.55
CA GLU A 14 -14.06 -7.08 -1.85
C GLU A 14 -12.54 -7.11 -1.73
N ALA A 15 -11.91 -7.76 -2.70
CA ALA A 15 -10.46 -7.75 -2.88
C ALA A 15 -10.15 -7.10 -4.23
N HIS A 16 -9.25 -6.12 -4.22
CA HIS A 16 -8.79 -5.44 -5.41
C HIS A 16 -7.26 -5.50 -5.46
N TYR A 17 -6.72 -6.06 -6.54
CA TYR A 17 -5.29 -6.03 -6.82
C TYR A 17 -4.94 -4.70 -7.50
N THR A 18 -3.71 -4.24 -7.29
CA THR A 18 -3.17 -3.02 -7.90
C THR A 18 -1.68 -3.19 -8.14
N ASP A 19 -1.17 -2.53 -9.19
CA ASP A 19 0.25 -2.40 -9.47
C ASP A 19 0.89 -1.24 -8.68
N TRP A 20 0.10 -0.49 -7.89
CA TRP A 20 0.60 0.62 -7.09
C TRP A 20 1.67 0.18 -6.10
N THR A 21 2.71 1.01 -5.98
CA THR A 21 3.75 0.90 -4.97
C THR A 21 4.04 2.27 -4.34
N PRO A 22 4.67 2.33 -3.16
CA PRO A 22 5.05 3.59 -2.49
C PRO A 22 5.94 4.52 -3.34
N ILE A 23 6.63 3.99 -4.35
CA ILE A 23 7.49 4.76 -5.26
C ILE A 23 6.87 5.04 -6.64
N ALA A 24 5.64 4.56 -6.91
CA ALA A 24 5.02 4.65 -8.24
C ALA A 24 4.77 6.08 -8.75
N THR A 25 4.65 7.06 -7.86
CA THR A 25 4.36 8.47 -8.20
C THR A 25 5.23 9.46 -7.42
N ARG A 26 6.51 9.12 -7.19
CA ARG A 26 7.44 10.04 -6.53
C ARG A 26 7.88 11.15 -7.48
N TRP A 27 8.08 12.35 -6.93
CA TRP A 27 8.37 13.54 -7.72
C TRP A 27 9.84 13.94 -7.59
N ALA A 28 10.55 14.06 -8.71
CA ALA A 28 12.00 14.24 -8.75
C ALA A 28 12.51 15.66 -8.39
N GLN A 29 11.66 16.60 -7.96
CA GLN A 29 12.11 17.96 -7.61
C GLN A 29 12.95 17.99 -6.35
N PHE A 30 12.78 17.00 -5.47
CA PHE A 30 13.49 16.90 -4.22
C PHE A 30 14.19 15.55 -4.16
N ALA A 31 15.44 15.55 -3.72
CA ALA A 31 16.17 14.32 -3.48
C ALA A 31 15.54 13.58 -2.30
N GLU A 32 15.24 12.30 -2.51
CA GLU A 32 14.72 11.38 -1.52
C GLU A 32 15.59 10.12 -1.54
N GLU A 33 15.87 9.57 -0.35
CA GLU A 33 16.56 8.29 -0.24
C GLU A 33 15.53 7.17 -0.43
N ILE A 34 15.53 6.55 -1.62
CA ILE A 34 14.60 5.50 -2.00
C ILE A 34 15.32 4.20 -2.36
N ASP A 35 14.66 3.07 -2.08
CA ASP A 35 15.05 1.76 -2.59
C ASP A 35 14.33 1.47 -3.91
N GLU A 36 15.07 1.43 -5.02
CA GLU A 36 14.52 1.01 -6.30
C GLU A 36 14.55 -0.52 -6.49
N THR A 37 15.28 -1.26 -5.65
CA THR A 37 15.42 -2.72 -5.79
C THR A 37 14.24 -3.48 -5.17
N ASP A 38 13.64 -2.91 -4.13
CA ASP A 38 12.41 -3.39 -3.51
C ASP A 38 11.48 -2.21 -3.18
N PRO A 39 10.42 -2.00 -3.97
CA PRO A 39 9.55 -0.84 -3.82
C PRO A 39 8.77 -0.82 -2.49
N TRP A 40 8.70 -1.94 -1.76
CA TRP A 40 7.98 -2.08 -0.49
C TRP A 40 8.86 -1.96 0.75
N GLN A 41 10.14 -1.63 0.59
CA GLN A 41 11.00 -1.33 1.74
C GLN A 41 10.39 -0.23 2.60
N PHE A 42 10.51 -0.39 3.92
CA PHE A 42 9.90 0.54 4.87
C PHE A 42 10.38 1.99 4.66
N GLN A 43 11.62 2.18 4.22
CA GLN A 43 12.17 3.48 3.85
C GLN A 43 11.33 4.22 2.79
N ASN A 44 10.74 3.48 1.84
CA ASN A 44 9.90 4.06 0.78
C ASN A 44 8.49 4.44 1.27
N VAL A 45 8.06 3.91 2.42
CA VAL A 45 6.71 4.11 3.01
C VAL A 45 6.72 5.20 4.08
N LEU A 46 7.80 5.27 4.85
CA LEU A 46 7.93 6.24 5.93
C LEU A 46 7.96 7.66 5.35
N ALA A 47 6.99 8.48 5.73
CA ALA A 47 7.02 9.91 5.40
C ALA A 47 7.93 10.62 6.40
N THR A 48 9.18 10.89 5.98
CA THR A 48 10.19 11.65 6.74
C THR A 48 10.32 13.08 6.27
#